data_AF-A0A1W9N366-F1
#
_entry.id   AF-A0A1W9N366-F1
#
_cell.length_a   1.000
_cell.length_b   1.000
_cell.length_c   1.000
_cell.angle_alpha   90.00
_cell.angle_beta   90.00
_cell.angle_gamma   90.00
#
_symmetry.space_group_name_H-M   'P 1'
#
loop_
_entity.id
_entity.type
_entity.pdbx_description
1 polymer ?
#
loop_
_entity_poly.entity_id
_entity_poly.type
_entity_poly.pdbx_seq_one_letter_code
_entity_poly.pdbx_strand_id
1 'polypeptide(L)' 'MSLWNVPDRETKEFMMLFYQNLLSGKMSKIQAFRNAALKQKDVVKQRYGEAYPHYWAAFVFLGEPG' A
#
# COMPACT_ATOMS: atom_id res chain seq x y z
N MET A 1 0.39 -6.35 -7.56
CA MET A 1 1.48 -7.36 -7.60
C MET A 1 2.63 -6.84 -6.76
N SER A 2 3.49 -7.68 -6.17
CA SER A 2 4.71 -7.23 -5.49
C SER A 2 5.97 -7.63 -6.27
N LEU A 3 7.00 -6.78 -6.24
CA LEU A 3 8.29 -7.02 -6.89
C LEU A 3 9.16 -8.04 -6.14
N TRP A 4 8.99 -8.12 -4.82
CA TRP A 4 9.63 -9.10 -3.95
C TRP A 4 8.64 -9.60 -2.89
N ASN A 5 9.07 -10.56 -2.08
CA ASN A 5 8.28 -11.09 -0.99
C ASN A 5 8.20 -10.07 0.15
N VAL A 6 6.99 -9.59 0.43
CA VAL A 6 6.68 -8.74 1.58
C VAL A 6 6.03 -9.61 2.65
N PRO A 7 6.34 -9.45 3.94
CA PRO A 7 5.71 -10.25 4.98
C PRO A 7 4.18 -10.10 4.97
N ASP A 8 3.48 -11.18 5.32
CA ASP A 8 2.02 -11.28 5.19
C ASP A 8 1.26 -10.20 5.96
N ARG A 9 1.81 -9.76 7.10
CA ARG A 9 1.20 -8.70 7.92
C ARG A 9 1.12 -7.39 7.14
N GLU A 10 2.24 -6.91 6.61
CA GLU A 10 2.31 -5.67 5.86
C GLU A 10 1.57 -5.78 4.53
N THR A 11 1.60 -6.95 3.87
CA THR A 11 0.75 -7.22 2.69
C THR A 11 -0.74 -7.08 3.01
N LYS A 12 -1.21 -7.70 4.10
CA LYS A 12 -2.61 -7.61 4.52
C LYS A 12 -3.00 -6.18 4.86
N GLU A 13 -2.18 -5.47 5.63
CA GLU A 13 -2.41 -4.07 6.00
C GLU A 13 -2.51 -3.18 4.76
N PHE A 14 -1.58 -3.32 3.82
CA PHE A 14 -1.59 -2.58 2.56
C PHE A 14 -2.88 -2.84 1.76
N MET A 15 -3.28 -4.11 1.60
CA MET A 15 -4.47 -4.46 0.84
C MET A 15 -5.76 -3.94 1.50
N MET A 16 -5.87 -4.03 2.83
CA MET A 16 -7.02 -3.46 3.55
C MET A 16 -7.11 -1.95 3.32
N LEU A 17 -6.00 -1.21 3.44
CA LEU A 17 -5.95 0.23 3.18
C LEU A 17 -6.34 0.57 1.74
N PHE A 18 -5.84 -0.20 0.77
CA PHE A 18 -6.15 0.00 -0.64
C PHE A 18 -7.64 -0.18 -0.92
N TYR A 19 -8.24 -1.31 -0.51
CA TYR A 19 -9.65 -1.59 -0.74
C TYR A 19 -10.57 -0.63 0.02
N GLN A 20 -10.22 -0.24 1.25
CA GLN A 20 -10.96 0.79 1.98
C GLN A 20 -10.97 2.13 1.22
N ASN A 21 -9.82 2.57 0.73
CA ASN A 21 -9.73 3.81 -0.06
C ASN A 21 -10.52 3.68 -1.37
N LEU A 22 -10.43 2.54 -2.06
CA LEU A 22 -11.11 2.31 -3.34
C LEU A 22 -12.63 2.26 -3.18
N LEU A 23 -13.12 1.50 -2.20
CA LEU A 23 -14.55 1.32 -1.92
C LEU A 23 -15.19 2.57 -1.31
N SER A 24 -14.40 3.53 -0.83
CA SER A 24 -14.93 4.82 -0.36
C SER A 24 -15.60 5.64 -1.47
N GLY A 25 -15.31 5.34 -2.75
CA GLY A 25 -15.82 6.08 -3.92
C GLY A 25 -15.23 7.49 -4.08
N LYS A 26 -14.31 7.90 -3.21
CA LYS A 26 -13.73 9.26 -3.20
C LYS A 26 -12.40 9.36 -3.96
N MET A 27 -11.80 8.23 -4.35
CA MET A 27 -10.47 8.17 -4.94
C MET A 27 -10.50 7.29 -6.19
N SER A 28 -9.75 7.68 -7.23
CA SER A 28 -9.47 6.78 -8.35
C SER A 28 -8.61 5.59 -7.90
N LYS A 29 -8.52 4.54 -8.72
CA LYS A 29 -7.72 3.34 -8.39
C LYS A 29 -6.27 3.68 -8.10
N ILE A 30 -5.67 4.55 -8.92
CA ILE A 30 -4.29 5.02 -8.73
C ILE A 30 -4.16 5.83 -7.42
N GLN A 31 -5.10 6.72 -7.14
CA GLN A 31 -5.09 7.51 -5.92
C GLN A 31 -5.23 6.62 -4.67
N ALA A 32 -6.15 5.68 -4.68
CA ALA A 32 -6.36 4.72 -3.61
C ALA A 32 -5.09 3.90 -3.34
N PHE A 33 -4.42 3.45 -4.40
CA PHE A 33 -3.19 2.66 -4.33
C PHE A 33 -2.02 3.48 -3.78
N ARG A 34 -1.78 4.68 -4.32
CA ARG A 34 -0.73 5.59 -3.84
C ARG A 34 -0.95 5.95 -2.37
N ASN A 35 -2.20 6.20 -1.99
CA ASN A 35 -2.53 6.56 -0.62
C ASN A 35 -2.30 5.38 0.35
N ALA A 36 -2.64 4.15 -0.06
CA ALA A 36 -2.32 2.95 0.71
C ALA A 36 -0.80 2.78 0.93
N ALA A 37 0.02 3.00 -0.11
CA ALA A 37 1.48 2.95 0.01
C ALA A 37 2.04 4.00 1.00
N LEU A 38 1.54 5.24 0.94
CA LEU A 38 1.96 6.29 1.87
C LEU A 38 1.59 5.97 3.31
N LYS A 39 0.37 5.47 3.54
CA LYS A 39 -0.08 5.05 4.87
C LYS A 39 0.73 3.87 5.39
N GLN A 40 1.00 2.87 4.55
CA GLN A 40 1.83 1.73 4.96
C GLN A 40 3.26 2.15 5.29
N LYS A 41 3.85 3.08 4.54
CA LYS A 41 5.15 3.69 4.86
C LYS A 41 5.15 4.31 6.27
N ASP A 42 4.09 5.05 6.62
CA ASP A 42 3.98 5.69 7.93
C ASP A 42 3.79 4.66 9.06
N VAL A 43 3.00 3.60 8.82
CA VAL A 43 2.85 2.46 9.76
C VAL A 43 4.18 1.77 10.01
N VAL A 44 4.94 1.48 8.95
CA VAL A 44 6.27 0.83 9.03
C VAL A 44 7.24 1.74 9.79
N LYS A 45 7.25 3.05 9.50
CA LYS A 45 8.07 4.03 10.23
C LYS A 45 7.75 4.07 11.71
N GLN A 46 6.47 4.05 12.08
CA GLN A 46 6.06 4.03 13.49
C GLN A 46 6.43 2.71 14.17
N ARG A 47 6.31 1.58 13.47
CA ARG A 47 6.56 0.24 14.00
C ARG A 47 8.04 -0.08 14.20
N TYR A 48 8.86 0.30 13.24
CA TYR A 48 10.27 -0.12 13.17
C TYR A 48 11.25 1.05 13.34
N GLY A 49 10.77 2.27 13.59
CA GLY A 49 11.59 3.48 13.75
C GLY A 49 12.00 4.14 12.42
N GLU A 50 12.01 3.37 11.33
CA GLU A 50 12.31 3.83 9.98
C GLU A 50 11.33 3.29 8.95
N ALA A 51 11.21 3.98 7.82
CA ALA A 51 10.21 3.66 6.81
C ALA A 51 10.48 2.35 6.04
N TYR A 52 11.65 1.72 6.14
CA TYR A 52 12.06 0.47 5.46
C TYR A 52 11.27 0.13 4.18
N PRO A 53 11.73 0.58 2.99
CA PRO A 53 11.03 0.39 1.71
C PRO A 53 10.65 -1.07 1.39
N HIS A 54 11.39 -2.04 1.94
CA HIS A 54 11.09 -3.47 1.84
C HIS A 54 9.62 -3.81 2.12
N TYR A 55 8.96 -3.10 3.04
CA TYR A 55 7.61 -3.44 3.50
C TYR A 55 6.46 -2.80 2.70
N TRP A 56 6.71 -1.76 1.90
CA TRP A 56 5.64 -1.00 1.23
C TRP A 56 5.96 -0.61 -0.22
N ALA A 57 7.23 -0.51 -0.60
CA ALA A 57 7.64 -0.11 -1.94
C ALA A 57 7.62 -1.26 -2.96
N ALA A 58 7.39 -2.49 -2.48
CA ALA A 58 7.31 -3.67 -3.35
C ALA A 58 6.07 -3.64 -4.24
N PHE A 59 5.00 -2.96 -3.83
CA PHE A 59 3.71 -3.05 -4.50
C PHE A 59 3.68 -2.20 -5.77
N VAL A 60 3.31 -2.84 -6.88
CA VAL A 60 3.09 -2.20 -8.17
C VAL A 60 1.64 -2.40 -8.60
N PHE A 61 1.04 -1.31 -9.06
CA PHE A 61 -0.28 -1.31 -9.67
C PHE A 61 -0.13 -1.57 -11.17
N LEU A 62 -0.78 -2.63 -11.66
CA LEU A 62 -0.81 -3.01 -13.07
C LEU A 62 -2.27 -2.95 -13.53
N GLY A 63 -2.54 -2.11 -14.53
CA GLY A 63 -3.88 -1.92 -15.07
C GLY A 63 -4.11 -0.49 -15.54
N GLU A 64 -5.27 -0.26 -16.15
CA GLU A 64 -5.61 1.05 -16.69
C GLU A 64 -5.95 2.06 -15.59
N PRO A 65 -5.53 3.34 -15.75
CA PRO A 65 -5.74 4.40 -14.76
C PRO A 65 -7.18 4.64 -14.33
N GLY A 66 -8.15 4.37 -15.21
CA GLY A 66 -9.60 4.51 -14.96
C GLY A 66 -10.02 5.92 -14.57
#